data_AF-M0N034-F1
#
_entry.id   AF-M0N034-F1
#
_cell.length_a   1.000
_cell.length_b   1.000
_cell.length_c   1.000
_cell.angle_alpha   90.00
_cell.angle_beta   90.00
_cell.angle_gamma   90.00
#
_symmetry.space_group_name_H-M   'P 1'
#
loop_
_entity.id
_entity.type
_entity.pdbx_description
1 polymer ?
#
loop_
_entity_poly.entity_id
_entity_poly.type
_entity_poly.pdbx_seq_one_letter_code
_entity_poly.pdbx_strand_id
1 'polypeptide(L)'
;MNWPTVGRSLTIARVEYRRSLRAMTQNTTQLLGFGAFLLLFVGLPTVGGSYLAYTAGERLIETLPVLDGARSALALAWLGPVFLIAQRAVGKTARIEHETGMLTTVPAPDVLGGLLLAESARVLSIVAVPVLVVAGALALGIGAPTAFVSVVVAVLAVFATALLAGHIVGVVIKIVVGQSELLTRYKSVIAVVALLAYFVAVSSETVGRALFQLSALLRDAPTAWFGDLLVVGIPGVAPSLPRMAGAIALVAIGVPLLLAIDVRAVERLWYADRAQPGTRTYEESDTDATVLSRIAAGPTRAVVEKVWRRTKRAPIRLIYVAYPLFFLFAPLQQAFTTGSVPASLPILLALYGAWAVGAAALNPFGDEGALLPVTLTTGVRGGQFVRGHVIAVATVGLPLVVVVTGVAGVLSPLAPARWLLLTAVSAVLCLVGPLLALAIGTRFPRFGAVSVSRSREVVIPSKTAFACYTVAVAVGALGAAIALIPGGAAVLSTIIEIIAGFAGLSVAIAPPVLRVVGAAAAIGLVVVAPPLAYRYVARRFESYTLA
;
A
#
# COMPACT_ATOMS: atom_id res chain seq x y z
N MET A 1 1.68 -6.03 39.62
CA MET A 1 1.38 -5.67 38.22
C MET A 1 0.05 -4.95 38.22
N ASN A 2 0.00 -3.72 37.73
CA ASN A 2 -1.22 -2.92 37.76
C ASN A 2 -2.09 -3.31 36.56
N TRP A 3 -3.27 -3.87 36.82
CA TRP A 3 -4.23 -4.21 35.77
C TRP A 3 -4.94 -2.94 35.26
N PRO A 4 -5.39 -2.91 34.00
CA PRO A 4 -6.16 -1.79 33.48
C PRO A 4 -7.45 -1.58 34.29
N THR A 5 -7.69 -0.36 34.72
CA THR A 5 -8.93 0.07 35.36
C THR A 5 -10.00 0.22 34.30
N VAL A 6 -11.10 -0.52 34.44
CA VAL A 6 -12.18 -0.59 33.44
C VAL A 6 -12.76 0.80 33.11
N GLY A 7 -13.09 1.62 34.13
CA GLY A 7 -13.73 2.92 33.91
C GLY A 7 -12.87 3.92 33.14
N ARG A 8 -11.56 3.99 33.44
CA ARG A 8 -10.61 4.86 32.73
C ARG A 8 -10.39 4.36 31.29
N SER A 9 -10.18 3.05 31.15
CA SER A 9 -9.99 2.40 29.84
C SER A 9 -11.19 2.64 28.92
N LEU A 10 -12.43 2.48 29.42
CA LEU A 10 -13.65 2.74 28.66
C LEU A 10 -13.79 4.21 28.22
N THR A 11 -13.38 5.14 29.08
CA THR A 11 -13.42 6.59 28.76
C THR A 11 -12.48 6.91 27.60
N ILE A 12 -11.24 6.42 27.66
CA ILE A 12 -10.26 6.53 26.58
C ILE A 12 -10.80 5.88 25.31
N ALA A 13 -11.34 4.66 25.42
CA ALA A 13 -11.87 3.92 24.29
C ALA A 13 -12.99 4.67 23.56
N ARG A 14 -13.93 5.26 24.31
CA ARG A 14 -15.05 6.03 23.77
C ARG A 14 -14.57 7.26 23.02
N VAL A 15 -13.58 7.99 23.55
CA VAL A 15 -13.01 9.17 22.89
C VAL A 15 -12.31 8.77 21.60
N GLU A 16 -11.46 7.75 21.64
CA GLU A 16 -10.71 7.22 20.51
C GLU A 16 -11.60 6.66 19.38
N TYR A 17 -12.70 6.01 19.75
CA TYR A 17 -13.70 5.52 18.80
C TYR A 17 -14.47 6.68 18.16
N ARG A 18 -15.00 7.62 18.95
CA ARG A 18 -15.70 8.81 18.45
C ARG A 18 -14.84 9.67 17.53
N ARG A 19 -13.54 9.81 17.84
CA ARG A 19 -12.59 10.51 16.99
C ARG A 19 -12.47 9.86 15.62
N SER A 20 -12.42 8.52 15.60
CA SER A 20 -12.34 7.74 14.35
C SER A 20 -13.59 7.93 13.50
N LEU A 21 -14.78 7.91 14.11
CA LEU A 21 -16.04 8.20 13.42
C LEU A 21 -16.06 9.62 12.86
N ARG A 22 -15.73 10.64 13.66
CA ARG A 22 -15.70 12.05 13.21
C ARG A 22 -14.73 12.26 12.05
N ALA A 23 -13.55 11.66 12.11
CA ALA A 23 -12.57 11.76 11.05
C ALA A 23 -13.09 11.20 9.71
N MET A 24 -13.97 10.20 9.74
CA MET A 24 -14.59 9.63 8.55
C MET A 24 -15.78 10.45 8.06
N THR A 25 -16.62 10.95 8.97
CA THR A 25 -17.85 11.67 8.62
C THR A 25 -17.61 13.12 8.20
N GLN A 26 -16.53 13.75 8.63
CA GLN A 26 -16.20 15.13 8.28
C GLN A 26 -15.78 15.32 6.82
N ASN A 27 -15.40 14.26 6.12
CA ASN A 27 -14.97 14.31 4.74
C ASN A 27 -15.88 13.45 3.85
N THR A 28 -16.73 14.09 3.04
CA THR A 28 -17.68 13.41 2.15
C THR A 28 -17.01 12.39 1.24
N THR A 29 -15.82 12.68 0.70
CA THR A 29 -15.10 11.72 -0.15
C THR A 29 -14.63 10.49 0.62
N GLN A 30 -14.20 10.67 1.87
CA GLN A 30 -13.80 9.55 2.73
C GLN A 30 -15.01 8.74 3.19
N LEU A 31 -16.15 9.40 3.46
CA LEU A 31 -17.41 8.75 3.80
C LEU A 31 -17.94 7.90 2.64
N LEU A 32 -18.00 8.46 1.43
CA LEU A 32 -18.42 7.73 0.22
C LEU A 32 -17.46 6.58 -0.10
N GLY A 33 -16.15 6.81 -0.02
CA GLY A 33 -15.15 5.76 -0.23
C GLY A 33 -15.27 4.63 0.80
N PHE A 34 -15.55 4.96 2.06
CA PHE A 34 -15.81 3.95 3.09
C PHE A 34 -17.15 3.22 2.88
N GLY A 35 -18.20 3.92 2.46
CA GLY A 35 -19.48 3.31 2.10
C GLY A 35 -19.35 2.32 0.94
N ALA A 36 -18.62 2.70 -0.11
CA ALA A 36 -18.29 1.80 -1.22
C ALA A 36 -17.45 0.59 -0.76
N PHE A 37 -16.49 0.81 0.14
CA PHE A 37 -15.71 -0.27 0.75
C PHE A 37 -16.62 -1.24 1.54
N LEU A 38 -17.51 -0.72 2.38
CA LEU A 38 -18.46 -1.54 3.13
C LEU A 38 -19.38 -2.31 2.18
N LEU A 39 -19.89 -1.69 1.13
CA LEU A 39 -20.74 -2.38 0.16
C LEU A 39 -19.99 -3.54 -0.53
N LEU A 40 -18.82 -3.26 -1.09
CA LEU A 40 -18.07 -4.20 -1.93
C LEU A 40 -17.37 -5.32 -1.15
N PHE A 41 -16.81 -4.99 0.02
CA PHE A 41 -15.96 -5.91 0.78
C PHE A 41 -16.62 -6.46 2.05
N VAL A 42 -17.76 -5.92 2.46
CA VAL A 42 -18.50 -6.39 3.63
C VAL A 42 -19.90 -6.85 3.23
N GLY A 43 -20.71 -5.99 2.60
CA GLY A 43 -22.09 -6.26 2.22
C GLY A 43 -22.22 -7.40 1.21
N LEU A 44 -21.60 -7.29 0.03
CA LEU A 44 -21.66 -8.33 -1.00
C LEU A 44 -21.11 -9.68 -0.51
N PRO A 45 -19.93 -9.76 0.14
CA PRO A 45 -19.44 -11.01 0.72
C PRO A 45 -20.32 -11.54 1.85
N THR A 46 -21.01 -10.68 2.61
CA THR A 46 -21.97 -11.14 3.64
C THR A 46 -23.16 -11.84 2.98
N VAL A 47 -23.75 -11.23 1.95
CA VAL A 47 -24.88 -11.84 1.22
C VAL A 47 -24.46 -13.16 0.57
N GLY A 48 -23.38 -13.14 -0.22
CA GLY A 48 -22.88 -14.33 -0.89
C GLY A 48 -22.41 -15.40 0.10
N GLY A 49 -21.67 -15.01 1.14
CA GLY A 49 -21.18 -15.89 2.19
C GLY A 49 -22.31 -16.51 3.01
N SER A 50 -23.40 -15.78 3.25
CA SER A 50 -24.59 -16.33 3.94
C SER A 50 -25.31 -17.36 3.08
N TYR A 51 -25.48 -17.09 1.77
CA TYR A 51 -26.02 -18.08 0.84
C TYR A 51 -25.14 -19.35 0.78
N LEU A 52 -23.82 -19.18 0.69
CA LEU A 52 -22.87 -20.30 0.73
C LEU A 52 -22.92 -21.04 2.07
N ALA A 53 -23.04 -20.35 3.20
CA ALA A 53 -23.14 -20.97 4.51
C ALA A 53 -24.45 -21.75 4.70
N TYR A 54 -25.57 -21.21 4.23
CA TYR A 54 -26.87 -21.88 4.24
C TYR A 54 -26.83 -23.17 3.39
N THR A 55 -26.41 -23.07 2.13
CA THR A 55 -26.32 -24.22 1.21
C THR A 55 -25.26 -25.24 1.64
N ALA A 56 -24.15 -24.79 2.24
CA ALA A 56 -23.18 -25.68 2.85
C ALA A 56 -23.78 -26.42 4.06
N GLY A 57 -24.59 -25.75 4.88
CA GLY A 57 -25.29 -26.34 6.02
C GLY A 57 -26.22 -27.47 5.63
N GLU A 58 -27.00 -27.31 4.56
CA GLU A 58 -27.90 -28.34 4.02
C GLU A 58 -27.11 -29.58 3.56
N ARG A 59 -25.98 -29.36 2.89
CA ARG A 59 -25.10 -30.43 2.35
C ARG A 59 -24.19 -31.06 3.41
N LEU A 60 -23.98 -30.39 4.55
CA LEU A 60 -23.13 -30.86 5.65
C LEU A 60 -23.67 -32.16 6.26
N ILE A 61 -24.99 -32.37 6.12
CA ILE A 61 -25.70 -33.59 6.53
C ILE A 61 -25.31 -34.78 5.63
N GLU A 62 -24.77 -34.53 4.43
CA GLU A 62 -24.57 -35.55 3.39
C GLU A 62 -23.11 -35.92 3.09
N THR A 63 -22.08 -35.09 3.33
CA THR A 63 -20.66 -35.47 3.04
C THR A 63 -19.54 -34.65 3.77
N LEU A 64 -18.35 -35.29 3.88
CA LEU A 64 -16.99 -34.84 4.33
C LEU A 64 -16.67 -34.80 5.86
N PRO A 65 -15.39 -34.97 6.27
CA PRO A 65 -14.95 -34.84 7.67
C PRO A 65 -14.95 -33.37 8.12
N VAL A 66 -16.15 -32.86 8.44
CA VAL A 66 -16.47 -31.49 8.88
C VAL A 66 -15.50 -30.96 9.94
N LEU A 67 -15.08 -31.83 10.86
CA LEU A 67 -14.26 -31.46 12.01
C LEU A 67 -12.83 -31.05 11.64
N ASP A 68 -12.20 -31.74 10.69
CA ASP A 68 -10.85 -31.40 10.24
C ASP A 68 -10.84 -30.11 9.41
N GLY A 69 -11.90 -29.89 8.64
CA GLY A 69 -12.14 -28.63 7.94
C GLY A 69 -12.32 -27.46 8.91
N ALA A 70 -13.18 -27.62 9.93
CA ALA A 70 -13.43 -26.60 10.94
C ALA A 70 -12.17 -26.21 11.73
N ARG A 71 -11.38 -27.22 12.16
CA ARG A 71 -10.12 -27.01 12.90
C ARG A 71 -9.10 -26.23 12.08
N SER A 72 -8.84 -26.66 10.85
CA SER A 72 -7.88 -25.99 9.97
C SER A 72 -8.35 -24.59 9.55
N ALA A 73 -9.64 -24.43 9.26
CA ALA A 73 -10.24 -23.15 8.91
C ALA A 73 -10.13 -22.12 10.04
N LEU A 74 -10.47 -22.47 11.29
CA LEU A 74 -10.36 -21.53 12.41
C LEU A 74 -8.91 -21.22 12.79
N ALA A 75 -7.99 -22.20 12.69
CA ALA A 75 -6.58 -21.94 12.94
C ALA A 75 -5.97 -20.96 11.91
N LEU A 76 -6.34 -21.10 10.63
CA LEU A 76 -6.00 -20.12 9.59
C LEU A 76 -6.70 -18.77 9.81
N ALA A 77 -7.99 -18.80 10.17
CA ALA A 77 -8.78 -17.61 10.43
C ALA A 77 -8.24 -16.81 11.62
N TRP A 78 -7.52 -17.43 12.56
CA TRP A 78 -6.83 -16.75 13.65
C TRP A 78 -5.64 -15.90 13.16
N LEU A 79 -4.88 -16.38 12.16
CA LEU A 79 -3.71 -15.66 11.63
C LEU A 79 -4.07 -14.35 10.93
N GLY A 80 -5.21 -14.29 10.24
CA GLY A 80 -5.65 -13.10 9.52
C GLY A 80 -5.79 -11.87 10.43
N PRO A 81 -6.63 -11.91 11.48
CA PRO A 81 -6.75 -10.85 12.47
C PRO A 81 -5.43 -10.57 13.20
N VAL A 82 -4.64 -11.58 13.57
CA VAL A 82 -3.30 -11.35 14.16
C VAL A 82 -2.44 -10.47 13.25
N PHE A 83 -2.36 -10.80 11.97
CA PHE A 83 -1.59 -10.04 10.99
C PHE A 83 -2.12 -8.60 10.84
N LEU A 84 -3.43 -8.44 10.64
CA LEU A 84 -4.05 -7.12 10.46
C LEU A 84 -3.87 -6.24 11.71
N ILE A 85 -4.01 -6.82 12.89
CA ILE A 85 -3.88 -6.11 14.16
C ILE A 85 -2.41 -5.79 14.43
N ALA A 86 -1.46 -6.68 14.12
CA ALA A 86 -0.03 -6.40 14.19
C ALA A 86 0.37 -5.25 13.26
N GLN A 87 -0.08 -5.27 12.00
CA GLN A 87 0.13 -4.18 11.06
C GLN A 87 -0.45 -2.87 11.60
N ARG A 88 -1.67 -2.90 12.15
CA ARG A 88 -2.30 -1.72 12.76
C ARG A 88 -1.60 -1.27 14.03
N ALA A 89 -1.05 -2.17 14.86
CA ALA A 89 -0.28 -1.81 16.04
C ALA A 89 1.03 -1.11 15.65
N VAL A 90 1.73 -1.57 14.61
CA VAL A 90 2.92 -0.89 14.04
C VAL A 90 2.55 0.49 13.48
N GLY A 91 1.44 0.60 12.75
CA GLY A 91 1.05 1.86 12.10
C GLY A 91 0.40 2.88 13.04
N LYS A 92 -0.55 2.43 13.87
CA LYS A 92 -1.57 3.24 14.54
C LYS A 92 -1.76 2.89 16.02
N THR A 93 -2.15 1.66 16.36
CA THR A 93 -2.73 1.31 17.67
C THR A 93 -1.72 1.39 18.83
N ALA A 94 -0.46 1.00 18.62
CA ALA A 94 0.58 1.16 19.64
C ALA A 94 1.23 2.56 19.61
N ARG A 95 0.47 3.60 19.25
CA ARG A 95 0.87 5.01 19.34
C ARG A 95 -0.17 5.75 20.15
N ILE A 96 0.29 6.68 20.97
CA ILE A 96 -0.57 7.51 21.80
C ILE A 96 -0.70 8.89 21.15
N GLU A 97 -1.94 9.34 20.95
CA GLU A 97 -2.18 10.72 20.51
C GLU A 97 -2.06 11.66 21.71
N HIS A 98 -1.29 12.74 21.56
CA HIS A 98 -0.88 13.61 22.69
C HIS A 98 -0.10 12.82 23.75
N GLU A 99 0.87 12.03 23.29
CA GLU A 99 1.72 11.11 24.05
C GLU A 99 2.21 11.70 25.38
N THR A 100 2.77 12.93 25.36
CA THR A 100 3.28 13.59 26.57
C THR A 100 2.19 13.83 27.63
N GLY A 101 0.98 14.21 27.22
CA GLY A 101 -0.13 14.44 28.15
C GLY A 101 -0.71 13.15 28.71
N MET A 102 -0.89 12.12 27.88
CA MET A 102 -1.43 10.84 28.32
C MET A 102 -0.45 10.06 29.21
N LEU A 103 0.83 10.00 28.84
CA LEU A 103 1.85 9.23 29.60
C LEU A 103 2.22 9.86 30.95
N THR A 104 1.87 11.14 31.17
CA THR A 104 2.10 11.84 32.44
C THR A 104 0.88 11.86 33.36
N THR A 105 -0.33 11.68 32.82
CA THR A 105 -1.59 11.82 33.59
C THR A 105 -2.29 10.49 33.86
N VAL A 106 -2.06 9.46 33.05
CA VAL A 106 -2.75 8.16 33.14
C VAL A 106 -1.73 7.02 33.15
N PRO A 107 -1.89 5.99 34.01
CA PRO A 107 -1.05 4.80 33.98
C PRO A 107 -1.08 4.09 32.62
N ALA A 108 0.06 3.60 32.14
CA ALA A 108 0.18 2.89 30.87
C ALA A 108 -0.80 1.70 30.69
N PRO A 109 -1.09 0.87 31.71
CA PRO A 109 -2.08 -0.19 31.59
C PRO A 109 -3.50 0.31 31.24
N ASP A 110 -3.93 1.43 31.84
CA ASP A 110 -5.24 2.04 31.56
C ASP A 110 -5.31 2.58 30.12
N VAL A 111 -4.22 3.18 29.64
CA VAL A 111 -4.11 3.66 28.25
C VAL A 111 -4.16 2.49 27.28
N LEU A 112 -3.39 1.42 27.52
CA LEU A 112 -3.40 0.21 26.70
C LEU A 112 -4.79 -0.41 26.65
N GLY A 113 -5.44 -0.60 27.79
CA GLY A 113 -6.81 -1.12 27.87
C GLY A 113 -7.79 -0.30 27.05
N GLY A 114 -7.70 1.03 27.13
CA GLY A 114 -8.53 1.93 26.32
C GLY A 114 -8.27 1.83 24.81
N LEU A 115 -7.00 1.70 24.39
CA LEU A 115 -6.65 1.54 22.98
C LEU A 115 -7.13 0.19 22.40
N LEU A 116 -6.98 -0.90 23.16
CA LEU A 116 -7.45 -2.23 22.77
C LEU A 116 -8.98 -2.30 22.69
N LEU A 117 -9.69 -1.67 23.64
CA LEU A 117 -11.15 -1.56 23.61
C LEU A 117 -11.64 -0.70 22.44
N ALA A 118 -10.97 0.43 22.16
CA ALA A 118 -11.29 1.24 20.98
C ALA A 118 -11.11 0.45 19.69
N GLU A 119 -10.02 -0.32 19.59
CA GLU A 119 -9.73 -1.15 18.44
C GLU A 119 -10.76 -2.28 18.28
N SER A 120 -11.14 -2.92 19.38
CA SER A 120 -12.22 -3.92 19.42
C SER A 120 -13.53 -3.33 18.91
N ALA A 121 -13.91 -2.15 19.41
CA ALA A 121 -15.12 -1.45 18.97
C ALA A 121 -15.09 -1.14 17.47
N ARG A 122 -13.95 -0.69 16.93
CA ARG A 122 -13.78 -0.41 15.48
C ARG A 122 -13.95 -1.67 14.64
N VAL A 123 -13.35 -2.79 15.04
CA VAL A 123 -13.45 -4.05 14.30
C VAL A 123 -14.86 -4.63 14.38
N LEU A 124 -15.44 -4.70 15.58
CA LEU A 124 -16.78 -5.22 15.79
C LEU A 124 -17.86 -4.39 15.07
N SER A 125 -17.68 -3.07 14.96
CA SER A 125 -18.61 -2.21 14.21
C SER A 125 -18.74 -2.58 12.72
N ILE A 126 -17.74 -3.28 12.17
CA ILE A 126 -17.71 -3.70 10.76
C ILE A 126 -18.05 -5.18 10.63
N VAL A 127 -17.52 -6.01 11.53
CA VAL A 127 -17.52 -7.48 11.38
C VAL A 127 -18.69 -8.16 12.10
N ALA A 128 -19.29 -7.53 13.12
CA ALA A 128 -20.35 -8.16 13.91
C ALA A 128 -21.56 -8.58 13.06
N VAL A 129 -22.07 -7.70 12.20
CA VAL A 129 -23.21 -8.02 11.33
C VAL A 129 -22.90 -9.18 10.37
N PRO A 130 -21.80 -9.15 9.58
CA PRO A 130 -21.39 -10.29 8.76
C PRO A 130 -21.33 -11.62 9.51
N VAL A 131 -20.69 -11.63 10.68
CA VAL A 131 -20.53 -12.85 11.48
C VAL A 131 -21.89 -13.38 11.94
N LEU A 132 -22.76 -12.51 12.46
CA LEU A 132 -24.08 -12.92 12.94
C LEU A 132 -24.97 -13.42 11.80
N VAL A 133 -24.97 -12.76 10.64
CA VAL A 133 -25.79 -13.17 9.49
C VAL A 133 -25.28 -14.49 8.89
N VAL A 134 -23.97 -14.64 8.70
CA VAL A 134 -23.38 -15.89 8.16
C VAL A 134 -23.54 -17.05 9.14
N ALA A 135 -23.34 -16.83 10.44
CA ALA A 135 -23.58 -17.85 11.47
C ALA A 135 -25.06 -18.25 11.55
N GLY A 136 -25.98 -17.29 11.43
CA GLY A 136 -27.41 -17.54 11.40
C GLY A 136 -27.81 -18.37 10.17
N ALA A 137 -27.29 -18.01 9.00
CA ALA A 137 -27.54 -18.74 7.76
C ALA A 137 -27.02 -20.19 7.84
N LEU A 138 -25.83 -20.41 8.41
CA LEU A 138 -25.30 -21.75 8.66
C LEU A 138 -26.19 -22.56 9.60
N ALA A 139 -26.59 -21.97 10.74
CA ALA A 139 -27.45 -22.64 11.72
C ALA A 139 -28.82 -23.01 11.15
N LEU A 140 -29.38 -22.14 10.29
CA LEU A 140 -30.61 -22.41 9.54
C LEU A 140 -30.43 -23.56 8.54
N GLY A 141 -29.34 -23.55 7.76
CA GLY A 141 -29.06 -24.61 6.79
C GLY A 141 -28.85 -25.99 7.42
N ILE A 142 -28.21 -26.04 8.60
CA ILE A 142 -28.00 -27.29 9.36
C ILE A 142 -29.29 -27.74 10.08
N GLY A 143 -30.25 -26.83 10.31
CA GLY A 143 -31.43 -27.10 11.13
C GLY A 143 -31.14 -27.18 12.65
N ALA A 144 -30.04 -26.57 13.10
CA ALA A 144 -29.59 -26.61 14.50
C ALA A 144 -29.35 -25.19 15.06
N PRO A 145 -30.34 -24.57 15.72
CA PRO A 145 -30.22 -23.21 16.25
C PRO A 145 -29.08 -23.03 17.27
N THR A 146 -28.72 -24.08 18.00
CA THR A 146 -27.60 -24.06 18.95
C THR A 146 -26.25 -23.84 18.28
N ALA A 147 -26.11 -24.22 17.00
CA ALA A 147 -24.89 -23.99 16.22
C ALA A 147 -24.59 -22.49 16.02
N PHE A 148 -25.61 -21.62 16.08
CA PHE A 148 -25.41 -20.18 16.02
C PHE A 148 -24.54 -19.69 17.18
N VAL A 149 -24.88 -20.11 18.41
CA VAL A 149 -24.18 -19.68 19.63
C VAL A 149 -22.75 -20.19 19.62
N SER A 150 -22.53 -21.45 19.24
CA SER A 150 -21.20 -22.05 19.20
C SER A 150 -20.29 -21.36 18.18
N VAL A 151 -20.79 -21.05 16.99
CA VAL A 151 -20.06 -20.29 15.97
C VAL A 151 -19.69 -18.89 16.49
N VAL A 152 -20.66 -18.14 17.03
CA VAL A 152 -20.41 -16.79 17.55
C VAL A 152 -19.38 -16.80 18.68
N VAL A 153 -19.49 -17.73 19.63
CA VAL A 153 -18.54 -17.88 20.74
C VAL A 153 -17.15 -18.24 20.23
N ALA A 154 -17.04 -19.18 19.29
CA ALA A 154 -15.76 -19.58 18.70
C ALA A 154 -15.08 -18.41 17.96
N VAL A 155 -15.83 -17.64 17.17
CA VAL A 155 -15.30 -16.46 16.47
C VAL A 155 -14.85 -15.36 17.46
N LEU A 156 -15.62 -15.12 18.53
CA LEU A 156 -15.24 -14.15 19.56
C LEU A 156 -13.97 -14.59 20.33
N ALA A 157 -13.83 -15.88 20.62
CA ALA A 157 -12.64 -16.45 21.25
C ALA A 157 -11.39 -16.30 20.36
N VAL A 158 -11.53 -16.61 19.07
CA VAL A 158 -10.48 -16.39 18.06
C VAL A 158 -10.12 -14.91 17.99
N PHE A 159 -11.11 -14.01 17.93
CA PHE A 159 -10.86 -12.57 17.87
C PHE A 159 -10.14 -12.04 19.11
N ALA A 160 -10.59 -12.39 20.31
CA ALA A 160 -10.01 -11.90 21.56
C ALA A 160 -8.53 -12.30 21.71
N THR A 161 -8.21 -13.57 21.41
CA THR A 161 -6.83 -14.06 21.46
C THR A 161 -5.97 -13.49 20.33
N ALA A 162 -6.52 -13.38 19.12
CA ALA A 162 -5.82 -12.81 17.97
C ALA A 162 -5.54 -11.31 18.13
N LEU A 163 -6.43 -10.56 18.78
CA LEU A 163 -6.26 -9.14 19.08
C LEU A 163 -5.02 -8.90 19.93
N LEU A 164 -4.90 -9.60 21.05
CA LEU A 164 -3.76 -9.44 21.95
C LEU A 164 -2.47 -9.96 21.32
N ALA A 165 -2.51 -11.15 20.70
CA ALA A 165 -1.35 -11.70 20.02
C ALA A 165 -0.84 -10.78 18.90
N GLY A 166 -1.76 -10.27 18.05
CA GLY A 166 -1.44 -9.32 17.00
C GLY A 166 -0.86 -8.02 17.57
N HIS A 167 -1.46 -7.46 18.62
CA HIS A 167 -0.95 -6.23 19.23
C HIS A 167 0.47 -6.41 19.78
N ILE A 168 0.71 -7.48 20.54
CA ILE A 168 2.04 -7.84 21.06
C ILE A 168 3.06 -7.96 19.93
N VAL A 169 2.72 -8.71 18.87
CA VAL A 169 3.62 -8.86 17.70
C VAL A 169 3.96 -7.50 17.10
N GLY A 170 2.97 -6.61 16.92
CA GLY A 170 3.20 -5.29 16.38
C GLY A 170 4.04 -4.38 17.30
N VAL A 171 3.85 -4.47 18.62
CA VAL A 171 4.66 -3.77 19.62
C VAL A 171 6.10 -4.29 19.62
N VAL A 172 6.30 -5.60 19.60
CA VAL A 172 7.64 -6.22 19.52
C VAL A 172 8.36 -5.81 18.24
N ILE A 173 7.67 -5.83 17.08
CA ILE A 173 8.24 -5.33 15.83
C ILE A 173 8.69 -3.88 15.97
N LYS A 174 7.89 -3.01 16.60
CA LYS A 174 8.26 -1.62 16.85
C LYS A 174 9.50 -1.49 17.73
N ILE A 175 9.59 -2.27 18.80
CA ILE A 175 10.74 -2.27 19.70
C ILE A 175 12.00 -2.69 18.94
N VAL A 176 11.94 -3.82 18.23
CA VAL A 176 13.08 -4.36 17.47
C VAL A 176 13.53 -3.39 16.37
N VAL A 177 12.59 -2.83 15.60
CA VAL A 177 12.89 -1.85 14.55
C VAL A 177 13.46 -0.56 15.14
N GLY A 178 12.92 -0.10 16.28
CA GLY A 178 13.35 1.13 16.95
C GLY A 178 14.69 1.01 17.67
N GLN A 179 15.12 -0.20 18.02
CA GLN A 179 16.40 -0.47 18.70
C GLN A 179 17.50 -0.92 17.74
N SER A 180 17.17 -1.39 16.54
CA SER A 180 18.16 -1.87 15.58
C SER A 180 18.72 -0.75 14.69
N GLU A 181 20.02 -0.50 14.82
CA GLU A 181 20.75 0.39 13.92
C GLU A 181 20.73 -0.11 12.47
N LEU A 182 20.81 -1.43 12.26
CA LEU A 182 20.80 -2.04 10.93
C LEU A 182 19.46 -1.85 10.24
N LEU A 183 18.35 -2.11 10.93
CA LEU A 183 17.01 -1.91 10.38
C LEU A 183 16.77 -0.43 10.09
N THR A 184 17.24 0.47 10.97
CA THR A 184 17.13 1.91 10.73
C THR A 184 17.99 2.36 9.53
N ARG A 185 19.20 1.80 9.39
CA ARG A 185 20.14 2.07 8.28
C ARG A 185 19.57 1.62 6.93
N TYR A 186 19.01 0.41 6.88
CA TYR A 186 18.55 -0.21 5.63
C TYR A 186 17.03 -0.18 5.44
N LYS A 187 16.27 0.56 6.26
CA LYS A 187 14.79 0.59 6.24
C LYS A 187 14.20 0.76 4.83
N SER A 188 14.82 1.60 4.00
CA SER A 188 14.35 1.86 2.64
C SER A 188 14.60 0.66 1.73
N VAL A 189 15.77 0.03 1.85
CA VAL A 189 16.13 -1.18 1.10
C VAL A 189 15.24 -2.33 1.53
N ILE A 190 15.05 -2.53 2.84
CA ILE A 190 14.16 -3.56 3.40
C ILE A 190 12.72 -3.33 2.93
N ALA A 191 12.23 -2.08 2.92
CA ALA A 191 10.90 -1.78 2.42
C ALA A 191 10.74 -2.10 0.92
N VAL A 192 11.73 -1.78 0.10
CA VAL A 192 11.73 -2.12 -1.34
C VAL A 192 11.79 -3.63 -1.53
N VAL A 193 12.70 -4.32 -0.85
CA VAL A 193 12.82 -5.78 -0.93
C VAL A 193 11.55 -6.47 -0.44
N ALA A 194 10.95 -6.01 0.66
CA ALA A 194 9.69 -6.53 1.16
C ALA A 194 8.53 -6.29 0.20
N LEU A 195 8.48 -5.11 -0.46
CA LEU A 195 7.50 -4.82 -1.49
C LEU A 195 7.65 -5.75 -2.69
N LEU A 196 8.89 -5.96 -3.17
CA LEU A 196 9.18 -6.87 -4.28
C LEU A 196 8.85 -8.33 -3.90
N ALA A 197 9.26 -8.78 -2.72
CA ALA A 197 8.96 -10.11 -2.21
C ALA A 197 7.45 -10.32 -2.08
N TYR A 198 6.71 -9.32 -1.58
CA TYR A 198 5.25 -9.33 -1.55
C TYR A 198 4.66 -9.46 -2.96
N PHE A 199 5.13 -8.67 -3.92
CA PHE A 199 4.66 -8.77 -5.32
C PHE A 199 4.94 -10.15 -5.92
N VAL A 200 6.14 -10.70 -5.72
CA VAL A 200 6.49 -12.05 -6.19
C VAL A 200 5.62 -13.11 -5.51
N ALA A 201 5.43 -13.02 -4.20
CA ALA A 201 4.64 -13.99 -3.44
C ALA A 201 3.17 -13.99 -3.88
N VAL A 202 2.56 -12.81 -4.07
CA VAL A 202 1.15 -12.67 -4.44
C VAL A 202 0.91 -12.93 -5.93
N SER A 203 1.87 -12.60 -6.79
CA SER A 203 1.75 -12.88 -8.23
C SER A 203 2.07 -14.35 -8.55
N SER A 204 2.72 -15.08 -7.65
CA SER A 204 2.94 -16.52 -7.79
C SER A 204 1.89 -17.32 -7.01
N GLU A 205 1.84 -18.63 -7.24
CA GLU A 205 1.05 -19.56 -6.42
C GLU A 205 1.68 -19.83 -5.04
N THR A 206 2.74 -19.11 -4.67
CA THR A 206 3.48 -19.34 -3.43
C THR A 206 2.62 -19.05 -2.21
N VAL A 207 1.81 -17.98 -2.22
CA VAL A 207 0.89 -17.68 -1.12
C VAL A 207 -0.14 -18.80 -0.96
N GLY A 208 -0.74 -19.28 -2.05
CA GLY A 208 -1.70 -20.38 -2.02
C GLY A 208 -1.09 -21.68 -1.45
N ARG A 209 0.10 -22.06 -1.93
CA ARG A 209 0.84 -23.22 -1.44
C ARG A 209 1.24 -23.07 0.03
N ALA A 210 1.71 -21.89 0.43
CA ALA A 210 2.07 -21.60 1.81
C ALA A 210 0.85 -21.69 2.74
N LEU A 211 -0.30 -21.15 2.33
CA LEU A 211 -1.54 -21.27 3.09
C LEU A 211 -1.99 -22.74 3.22
N PHE A 212 -1.88 -23.52 2.15
CA PHE A 212 -2.20 -24.95 2.18
C PHE A 212 -1.27 -25.72 3.14
N GLN A 213 0.04 -25.53 3.04
CA GLN A 213 1.01 -26.15 3.94
C GLN A 213 0.79 -25.72 5.40
N LEU A 214 0.55 -24.43 5.62
CA LEU A 214 0.29 -23.87 6.94
C LEU A 214 -1.01 -24.41 7.53
N SER A 215 -2.03 -24.66 6.71
CA SER A 215 -3.28 -25.29 7.15
C SER A 215 -3.07 -26.71 7.70
N ALA A 216 -2.14 -27.47 7.10
CA ALA A 216 -1.78 -28.79 7.55
C ALA A 216 -0.99 -28.73 8.88
N LEU A 217 -0.02 -27.81 8.97
CA LEU A 217 0.79 -27.62 10.19
C LEU A 217 -0.03 -27.11 11.38
N LEU A 218 -0.99 -26.24 11.13
CA LEU A 218 -1.81 -25.64 12.18
C LEU A 218 -2.94 -26.54 12.67
N ARG A 219 -3.20 -27.68 12.01
CA ARG A 219 -4.30 -28.58 12.37
C ARG A 219 -4.23 -29.07 13.83
N ASP A 220 -3.02 -29.24 14.35
CA ASP A 220 -2.77 -29.68 15.72
C ASP A 220 -2.30 -28.55 16.65
N ALA A 221 -2.26 -27.31 16.14
CA ALA A 221 -1.93 -26.15 16.97
C ALA A 221 -3.04 -25.89 18.01
N PRO A 222 -2.72 -25.29 19.17
CA PRO A 222 -3.73 -24.94 20.16
C PRO A 222 -4.85 -24.03 19.62
N THR A 223 -4.56 -23.20 18.61
CA THR A 223 -5.57 -22.35 17.94
C THR A 223 -6.58 -23.16 17.13
N ALA A 224 -6.27 -24.39 16.72
CA ALA A 224 -7.23 -25.28 16.05
C ALA A 224 -8.28 -25.84 17.01
N TRP A 225 -8.04 -25.82 18.32
CA TRP A 225 -9.00 -26.29 19.33
C TRP A 225 -10.30 -25.48 19.33
N PHE A 226 -10.28 -24.23 18.84
CA PHE A 226 -11.50 -23.45 18.61
C PHE A 226 -12.43 -24.11 17.57
N GLY A 227 -11.90 -24.95 16.68
CA GLY A 227 -12.66 -25.79 15.75
C GLY A 227 -13.62 -26.73 16.47
N ASP A 228 -13.19 -27.31 17.60
CA ASP A 228 -14.04 -28.18 18.42
C ASP A 228 -15.14 -27.40 19.14
N LEU A 229 -14.95 -26.11 19.45
CA LEU A 229 -16.02 -25.23 19.94
C LEU A 229 -17.01 -24.86 18.83
N LEU A 230 -16.53 -24.62 17.60
CA LEU A 230 -17.36 -24.22 16.45
C LEU A 230 -18.42 -25.28 16.10
N VAL A 231 -18.06 -26.56 16.20
CA VAL A 231 -18.95 -27.67 15.81
C VAL A 231 -19.93 -28.09 16.92
N VAL A 232 -19.86 -27.47 18.11
CA VAL A 232 -20.78 -27.81 19.20
C VAL A 232 -22.21 -27.54 18.76
N GLY A 233 -23.07 -28.55 18.93
CA GLY A 233 -24.49 -28.46 18.55
C GLY A 233 -24.76 -28.72 17.07
N ILE A 234 -23.75 -29.11 16.28
CA ILE A 234 -23.95 -29.60 14.91
C ILE A 234 -24.30 -31.11 14.97
N PRO A 235 -25.45 -31.56 14.45
CA PRO A 235 -25.83 -32.96 14.41
C PRO A 235 -24.80 -33.82 13.65
N GLY A 236 -24.50 -35.02 14.16
CA GLY A 236 -23.59 -35.96 13.48
C GLY A 236 -22.09 -35.66 13.63
N VAL A 237 -21.70 -34.59 14.32
CA VAL A 237 -20.29 -34.24 14.57
C VAL A 237 -19.99 -34.35 16.06
N ALA A 238 -19.03 -35.21 16.43
CA ALA A 238 -18.59 -35.36 17.81
C ALA A 238 -17.33 -34.52 18.09
N PRO A 239 -17.42 -33.41 18.86
CA PRO A 239 -16.25 -32.63 19.24
C PRO A 239 -15.39 -33.35 20.29
N SER A 240 -14.11 -33.02 20.33
CA SER A 240 -13.17 -33.52 21.34
C SER A 240 -13.29 -32.73 22.64
N LEU A 241 -13.74 -33.37 23.73
CA LEU A 241 -13.82 -32.75 25.06
C LEU A 241 -12.48 -32.15 25.55
N PRO A 242 -11.32 -32.83 25.43
CA PRO A 242 -10.03 -32.23 25.79
C PRO A 242 -9.70 -30.96 25.00
N ARG A 243 -10.00 -30.93 23.70
CA ARG A 243 -9.74 -29.74 22.86
C ARG A 243 -10.69 -28.60 23.21
N MET A 244 -11.97 -28.88 23.46
CA MET A 244 -12.92 -27.87 23.95
C MET A 244 -12.45 -27.26 25.28
N ALA A 245 -12.05 -28.10 26.24
CA ALA A 245 -11.50 -27.64 27.52
C ALA A 245 -10.23 -26.81 27.32
N GLY A 246 -9.35 -27.24 26.41
CA GLY A 246 -8.17 -26.49 25.99
C GLY A 246 -8.49 -25.13 25.37
N ALA A 247 -9.50 -25.05 24.50
CA ALA A 247 -9.95 -23.80 23.88
C ALA A 247 -10.52 -22.82 24.93
N ILE A 248 -11.31 -23.32 25.89
CA ILE A 248 -11.80 -22.52 27.01
C ILE A 248 -10.63 -22.04 27.87
N ALA A 249 -9.67 -22.92 28.18
CA ALA A 249 -8.47 -22.56 28.94
C ALA A 249 -7.60 -21.51 28.21
N LEU A 250 -7.46 -21.61 26.88
CA LEU A 250 -6.75 -20.63 26.06
C LEU A 250 -7.38 -19.25 26.16
N VAL A 251 -8.71 -19.15 26.27
CA VAL A 251 -9.38 -17.86 26.49
C VAL A 251 -9.22 -17.43 27.95
N ALA A 252 -9.61 -18.27 28.90
CA ALA A 252 -9.68 -17.93 30.32
C ALA A 252 -8.32 -17.58 30.92
N ILE A 253 -7.25 -18.28 30.52
CA ILE A 253 -5.88 -18.07 31.02
C ILE A 253 -5.07 -17.26 30.01
N GLY A 254 -5.20 -17.55 28.71
CA GLY A 254 -4.39 -16.92 27.68
C GLY A 254 -4.70 -15.43 27.50
N VAL A 255 -5.97 -14.99 27.61
CA VAL A 255 -6.30 -13.56 27.49
C VAL A 255 -5.67 -12.72 28.62
N PRO A 256 -5.82 -13.06 29.92
CA PRO A 256 -5.11 -12.35 30.98
C PRO A 256 -3.59 -12.39 30.83
N LEU A 257 -3.02 -13.55 30.46
CA LEU A 257 -1.58 -13.70 30.29
C LEU A 257 -1.05 -12.84 29.13
N LEU A 258 -1.71 -12.87 27.97
CA LEU A 258 -1.34 -12.06 26.81
C LEU A 258 -1.48 -10.57 27.13
N LEU A 259 -2.56 -10.16 27.81
CA LEU A 259 -2.72 -8.78 28.24
C LEU A 259 -1.58 -8.34 29.18
N ALA A 260 -1.16 -9.21 30.11
CA ALA A 260 -0.01 -8.93 30.96
C ALA A 260 1.29 -8.78 30.15
N ILE A 261 1.55 -9.68 29.20
CA ILE A 261 2.70 -9.57 28.30
C ILE A 261 2.66 -8.25 27.50
N ASP A 262 1.48 -7.88 27.02
CA ASP A 262 1.26 -6.67 26.23
C ASP A 262 1.53 -5.40 27.04
N VAL A 263 1.05 -5.33 28.30
CA VAL A 263 1.38 -4.24 29.23
C VAL A 263 2.89 -4.05 29.34
N ARG A 264 3.65 -5.13 29.56
CA ARG A 264 5.12 -5.05 29.69
C ARG A 264 5.79 -4.63 28.38
N ALA A 265 5.33 -5.19 27.25
CA ALA A 265 5.86 -4.85 25.94
C ALA A 265 5.64 -3.36 25.63
N VAL A 266 4.46 -2.85 25.96
CA VAL A 266 4.06 -1.47 25.73
C VAL A 266 4.77 -0.49 26.66
N GLU A 267 4.92 -0.83 27.95
CA GLU A 267 5.73 -0.03 28.89
C GLU A 267 7.18 0.09 28.39
N ARG A 268 7.77 -1.01 27.90
CA ARG A 268 9.09 -0.98 27.27
C ARG A 268 9.10 -0.12 26.01
N LEU A 269 8.05 -0.15 25.20
CA LEU A 269 7.99 0.66 23.98
C LEU A 269 7.84 2.16 24.27
N TRP A 270 7.06 2.54 25.28
CA TRP A 270 6.71 3.93 25.59
C TRP A 270 7.73 4.62 26.48
N TYR A 271 8.36 3.90 27.41
CA TYR A 271 9.26 4.50 28.40
C TYR A 271 10.75 4.17 28.16
N ALA A 272 11.10 3.25 27.27
CA ALA A 272 12.51 3.02 26.96
C ALA A 272 13.05 4.09 26.01
N ASP A 273 14.29 4.52 26.26
CA ASP A 273 15.03 5.36 25.33
C ASP A 273 15.22 4.64 23.99
N ARG A 274 14.87 5.32 22.91
CA ARG A 274 15.13 4.82 21.56
C ARG A 274 16.62 4.93 21.29
N ALA A 275 17.17 3.96 20.56
CA ALA A 275 18.52 4.09 20.03
C ALA A 275 18.59 5.36 19.19
N GLN A 276 19.15 6.43 19.74
CA GLN A 276 19.56 7.58 18.95
C GLN A 276 20.72 7.07 18.10
N PRO A 277 20.65 7.13 16.76
CA PRO A 277 21.84 6.90 15.97
C PRO A 277 22.87 7.88 16.51
N GLY A 278 23.93 7.36 17.16
CA GLY A 278 24.96 8.17 17.79
C GLY A 278 25.34 9.27 16.82
N THR A 279 25.45 10.50 17.32
CA THR A 279 25.66 11.74 16.56
C THR A 279 26.78 11.54 15.56
N ARG A 280 26.45 11.01 14.38
CA ARG A 280 27.43 10.79 13.34
C ARG A 280 27.75 12.17 12.83
N THR A 281 28.98 12.59 13.05
CA THR A 281 29.74 13.25 12.00
C THR A 281 29.41 12.48 10.72
N TYR A 282 28.58 13.08 9.86
CA TYR A 282 28.42 12.60 8.50
C TYR A 282 29.82 12.75 7.89
N GLU A 283 30.67 11.75 8.03
CA GLU A 283 31.77 11.59 7.09
C GLU A 283 31.10 11.59 5.72
N GLU A 284 31.43 12.61 4.92
CA GLU A 284 31.07 12.62 3.51
C GLU A 284 31.43 11.24 2.98
N SER A 285 30.41 10.49 2.55
CA SER A 285 30.70 9.26 1.84
C SER A 285 31.42 9.69 0.56
N ASP A 286 32.73 9.45 0.55
CA ASP A 286 33.62 9.83 -0.54
C ASP A 286 33.11 9.30 -1.89
N THR A 287 32.38 8.18 -1.85
CA THR A 287 31.68 7.54 -2.98
C THR A 287 30.52 8.39 -3.54
N ASP A 288 29.67 8.98 -2.69
CA ASP A 288 28.59 9.87 -3.15
C ASP A 288 29.19 11.12 -3.80
N ALA A 289 30.27 11.66 -3.22
CA ALA A 289 30.98 12.83 -3.74
C ALA A 289 31.66 12.58 -5.09
N THR A 290 32.24 11.39 -5.32
CA THR A 290 32.88 11.00 -6.60
C THR A 290 31.87 10.70 -7.70
N VAL A 291 30.72 10.10 -7.41
CA VAL A 291 29.66 9.92 -8.41
C VAL A 291 29.03 11.25 -8.77
N LEU A 292 28.74 12.10 -7.78
CA LEU A 292 28.17 13.44 -7.99
C LEU A 292 29.08 14.32 -8.85
N SER A 293 30.40 14.30 -8.61
CA SER A 293 31.36 15.11 -9.37
C SER A 293 31.44 14.73 -10.85
N ARG A 294 31.11 13.48 -11.21
CA ARG A 294 31.08 13.02 -12.61
C ARG A 294 29.82 13.44 -13.37
N ILE A 295 28.71 13.70 -12.66
CA ILE A 295 27.39 13.88 -13.27
C ILE A 295 26.90 15.34 -13.19
N ALA A 296 27.35 16.11 -12.20
CA ALA A 296 26.99 17.51 -12.05
C ALA A 296 28.13 18.37 -11.46
N ALA A 297 28.19 19.64 -11.86
CA ALA A 297 29.14 20.62 -11.36
C ALA A 297 28.46 21.83 -10.71
N GLY A 298 29.16 22.45 -9.75
CA GLY A 298 28.78 23.72 -9.13
C GLY A 298 27.36 23.72 -8.54
N PRO A 299 26.57 24.78 -8.77
CA PRO A 299 25.22 24.89 -8.20
C PRO A 299 24.26 23.76 -8.60
N THR A 300 24.43 23.17 -9.79
CA THR A 300 23.61 22.02 -10.23
C THR A 300 23.85 20.82 -9.32
N ARG A 301 25.10 20.57 -8.92
CA ARG A 301 25.47 19.48 -8.01
C ARG A 301 24.81 19.64 -6.64
N ALA A 302 24.81 20.87 -6.11
CA ALA A 302 24.16 21.18 -4.84
C ALA A 302 22.65 20.85 -4.86
N VAL A 303 21.98 21.13 -5.98
CA VAL A 303 20.55 20.76 -6.17
C VAL A 303 20.39 19.24 -6.18
N VAL A 304 21.23 18.50 -6.92
CA VAL A 304 21.17 17.02 -6.96
C VAL A 304 21.35 16.43 -5.56
N GLU A 305 22.39 16.87 -4.85
CA GLU A 305 22.72 16.40 -3.52
C GLU A 305 21.58 16.67 -2.53
N LYS A 306 20.98 17.87 -2.60
CA LYS A 306 19.80 18.21 -1.79
C LYS A 306 18.64 17.26 -2.06
N VAL A 307 18.32 17.00 -3.34
CA VAL A 307 17.23 16.09 -3.72
C VAL A 307 17.49 14.68 -3.20
N TRP A 308 18.72 14.15 -3.34
CA TRP A 308 19.08 12.82 -2.85
C TRP A 308 19.05 12.70 -1.33
N ARG A 309 19.68 13.63 -0.60
CA ARG A 309 19.68 13.66 0.87
C ARG A 309 18.24 13.70 1.40
N ARG A 310 17.37 14.46 0.75
CA ARG A 310 15.96 14.55 1.10
C ARG A 310 15.19 13.26 0.82
N THR A 311 15.34 12.66 -0.36
CA THR A 311 14.72 11.35 -0.66
C THR A 311 15.17 10.30 0.35
N LYS A 312 16.46 10.25 0.69
CA LYS A 312 17.02 9.32 1.66
C LYS A 312 16.43 9.51 3.06
N ARG A 313 16.22 10.76 3.49
CA ARG A 313 15.61 11.10 4.80
C ARG A 313 14.10 10.86 4.86
N ALA A 314 13.39 11.01 3.73
CA ALA A 314 11.93 10.87 3.65
C ALA A 314 11.47 10.09 2.40
N PRO A 315 11.77 8.78 2.29
CA PRO A 315 11.48 7.98 1.10
C PRO A 315 9.97 7.80 0.84
N ILE A 316 9.16 7.85 1.92
CA ILE A 316 7.70 7.74 1.86
C ILE A 316 7.05 8.80 0.96
N ARG A 317 7.76 9.89 0.64
CA ARG A 317 7.29 10.89 -0.33
C ARG A 317 7.03 10.31 -1.70
N LEU A 318 7.70 9.21 -2.07
CA LEU A 318 7.54 8.53 -3.36
C LEU A 318 6.47 7.44 -3.35
N ILE A 319 5.72 7.26 -2.26
CA ILE A 319 4.72 6.17 -2.17
C ILE A 319 3.63 6.28 -3.26
N TYR A 320 3.34 7.49 -3.74
CA TYR A 320 2.37 7.68 -4.82
C TYR A 320 2.82 7.06 -6.15
N VAL A 321 4.14 6.93 -6.35
CA VAL A 321 4.73 6.26 -7.53
C VAL A 321 4.54 4.74 -7.45
N ALA A 322 4.42 4.18 -6.24
CA ALA A 322 4.26 2.74 -6.07
C ALA A 322 2.85 2.25 -6.43
N TYR A 323 1.79 3.07 -6.35
CA TYR A 323 0.43 2.60 -6.62
C TYR A 323 0.25 2.02 -8.03
N PRO A 324 0.77 2.64 -9.11
CA PRO A 324 0.66 2.05 -10.44
C PRO A 324 1.43 0.73 -10.65
N LEU A 325 2.31 0.31 -9.72
CA LEU A 325 2.91 -1.04 -9.79
C LEU A 325 1.86 -2.15 -9.77
N PHE A 326 0.68 -1.91 -9.19
CA PHE A 326 -0.40 -2.90 -9.19
C PHE A 326 -0.88 -3.25 -10.61
N PHE A 327 -0.65 -2.41 -11.62
CA PHE A 327 -0.93 -2.78 -13.02
C PHE A 327 0.02 -3.86 -13.56
N LEU A 328 1.17 -4.09 -12.91
CA LEU A 328 2.09 -5.19 -13.24
C LEU A 328 1.63 -6.53 -12.66
N PHE A 329 0.61 -6.56 -11.81
CA PHE A 329 0.15 -7.80 -11.19
C PHE A 329 -0.24 -8.88 -12.22
N ALA A 330 -1.13 -8.55 -13.16
CA ALA A 330 -1.61 -9.49 -14.18
C ALA A 330 -0.49 -10.06 -15.07
N PRO A 331 0.39 -9.27 -15.70
CA PRO A 331 1.47 -9.83 -16.53
C PRO A 331 2.53 -10.59 -15.70
N LEU A 332 2.78 -10.20 -14.45
CA LEU A 332 3.66 -10.97 -13.56
C LEU A 332 3.03 -12.31 -13.18
N GLN A 333 1.74 -12.31 -12.86
CA GLN A 333 0.99 -13.53 -12.57
C GLN A 333 1.00 -14.48 -13.77
N GLN A 334 0.71 -13.96 -14.96
CA GLN A 334 0.83 -14.74 -16.19
C GLN A 334 2.23 -15.33 -16.34
N ALA A 335 3.29 -14.54 -16.13
CA ALA A 335 4.66 -15.02 -16.24
C ALA A 335 4.99 -16.17 -15.27
N PHE A 336 4.49 -16.11 -14.04
CA PHE A 336 4.68 -17.19 -13.06
C PHE A 336 3.88 -18.44 -13.40
N THR A 337 2.62 -18.28 -13.84
CA THR A 337 1.74 -19.40 -14.19
C THR A 337 2.20 -20.11 -15.47
N THR A 338 2.62 -19.37 -16.49
CA THR A 338 3.06 -19.96 -17.78
C THR A 338 4.54 -20.31 -17.83
N GLY A 339 5.33 -19.87 -16.85
CA GLY A 339 6.79 -20.01 -16.85
C GLY A 339 7.49 -19.21 -17.94
N SER A 340 6.80 -18.26 -18.59
CA SER A 340 7.30 -17.50 -19.74
C SER A 340 6.90 -16.02 -19.65
N VAL A 341 7.81 -15.11 -20.02
CA VAL A 341 7.53 -13.67 -19.93
C VAL A 341 6.54 -13.25 -21.02
N PRO A 342 5.36 -12.71 -20.69
CA PRO A 342 4.39 -12.29 -21.71
C PRO A 342 4.87 -11.01 -22.41
N ALA A 343 4.44 -10.82 -23.67
CA ALA A 343 4.78 -9.64 -24.47
C ALA A 343 4.36 -8.30 -23.83
N SER A 344 3.34 -8.32 -22.97
CA SER A 344 2.83 -7.15 -22.26
C SER A 344 3.76 -6.65 -21.15
N LEU A 345 4.57 -7.52 -20.53
CA LEU A 345 5.41 -7.16 -19.39
C LEU A 345 6.49 -6.11 -19.74
N PRO A 346 7.35 -6.29 -20.76
CA PRO A 346 8.34 -5.26 -21.13
C PRO A 346 7.69 -3.94 -21.55
N ILE A 347 6.50 -3.97 -22.17
CA ILE A 347 5.76 -2.76 -22.56
C ILE A 347 5.32 -1.98 -21.30
N LEU A 348 4.74 -2.68 -20.33
CA LEU A 348 4.26 -2.06 -19.09
C LEU A 348 5.42 -1.59 -18.21
N LEU A 349 6.54 -2.33 -18.16
CA LEU A 349 7.76 -1.90 -17.46
C LEU A 349 8.37 -0.64 -18.09
N ALA A 350 8.43 -0.57 -19.42
CA ALA A 350 8.89 0.61 -20.15
C ALA A 350 8.02 1.84 -19.82
N LEU A 351 6.70 1.69 -19.90
CA LEU A 351 5.75 2.77 -19.68
C LEU A 351 5.72 3.22 -18.21
N TYR A 352 5.54 2.27 -17.28
CA TYR A 352 5.51 2.55 -15.85
C TYR A 352 6.86 3.13 -15.39
N GLY A 353 7.96 2.51 -15.81
CA GLY A 353 9.31 2.94 -15.43
C GLY A 353 9.57 4.38 -15.84
N ALA A 354 9.37 4.72 -17.12
CA ALA A 354 9.55 6.08 -17.60
C ALA A 354 8.60 7.08 -16.92
N TRP A 355 7.33 6.70 -16.73
CA TRP A 355 6.35 7.51 -16.00
C TRP A 355 6.81 7.77 -14.56
N ALA A 356 7.29 6.75 -13.85
CA ALA A 356 7.72 6.79 -12.46
C ALA A 356 8.94 7.71 -12.26
N VAL A 357 9.91 7.66 -13.17
CA VAL A 357 11.10 8.53 -13.13
C VAL A 357 10.70 10.00 -13.22
N GLY A 358 9.81 10.36 -14.13
CA GLY A 358 9.32 11.73 -14.21
C GLY A 358 8.42 12.10 -13.02
N ALA A 359 7.54 11.21 -12.59
CA ALA A 359 6.65 11.44 -11.45
C ALA A 359 7.45 11.81 -10.19
N ALA A 360 8.62 11.22 -9.97
CA ALA A 360 9.49 11.54 -8.84
C ALA A 360 9.94 13.01 -8.75
N ALA A 361 9.84 13.79 -9.83
CA ALA A 361 10.18 15.22 -9.89
C ALA A 361 8.94 16.16 -9.83
N LEU A 362 7.73 15.64 -9.57
CA LEU A 362 6.46 16.32 -9.81
C LEU A 362 6.07 17.42 -8.79
N ASN A 363 6.84 17.65 -7.73
CA ASN A 363 6.51 18.69 -6.75
C ASN A 363 7.74 19.50 -6.32
N PRO A 364 8.46 20.17 -7.24
CA PRO A 364 9.75 20.79 -6.94
C PRO A 364 9.65 21.91 -5.90
N PHE A 365 8.69 22.83 -6.00
CA PHE A 365 8.51 23.91 -5.01
C PHE A 365 7.89 23.43 -3.71
N GLY A 366 6.90 22.53 -3.82
CA GLY A 366 6.25 21.96 -2.65
C GLY A 366 7.20 21.13 -1.82
N ASP A 367 8.15 20.45 -2.47
CA ASP A 367 9.29 19.86 -1.79
C ASP A 367 10.01 20.97 -1.01
N GLU A 368 10.55 22.03 -1.59
CA GLU A 368 11.29 23.05 -0.81
C GLU A 368 10.63 23.49 0.52
N GLY A 369 9.30 23.62 0.55
CA GLY A 369 8.54 23.84 1.79
C GLY A 369 8.99 25.13 2.48
N ALA A 370 9.27 25.06 3.78
CA ALA A 370 9.75 26.22 4.55
C ALA A 370 11.13 26.75 4.07
N LEU A 371 11.90 25.96 3.32
CA LEU A 371 13.20 26.35 2.77
C LEU A 371 13.11 26.97 1.37
N LEU A 372 11.91 27.11 0.81
CA LEU A 372 11.72 27.74 -0.49
C LEU A 372 12.29 29.18 -0.55
N PRO A 373 12.07 30.08 0.43
CA PRO A 373 12.62 31.43 0.38
C PRO A 373 14.15 31.39 0.28
N VAL A 374 14.80 30.56 1.09
CA VAL A 374 16.26 30.38 1.08
C VAL A 374 16.73 29.83 -0.27
N THR A 375 16.03 28.83 -0.81
CA THR A 375 16.37 28.23 -2.12
C THR A 375 16.35 29.28 -3.23
N LEU A 376 15.34 30.16 -3.24
CA LEU A 376 15.20 31.23 -4.23
C LEU A 376 16.30 32.31 -4.10
N THR A 377 16.87 32.51 -2.90
CA THR A 377 17.91 33.53 -2.65
C THR A 377 19.34 32.99 -2.70
N THR A 378 19.56 31.68 -2.83
CA THR A 378 20.90 31.06 -2.83
C THR A 378 21.78 31.38 -4.05
N GLY A 379 21.29 32.12 -5.04
CA GLY A 379 22.01 32.43 -6.29
C GLY A 379 21.99 31.31 -7.34
N VAL A 380 21.30 30.19 -7.07
CA VAL A 380 21.04 29.14 -8.06
C VAL A 380 20.16 29.71 -9.19
N ARG A 381 20.59 29.58 -10.44
CA ARG A 381 19.80 30.00 -11.61
C ARG A 381 18.72 28.98 -11.94
N GLY A 382 17.62 29.41 -12.57
CA GLY A 382 16.49 28.52 -12.90
C GLY A 382 16.91 27.33 -13.76
N GLY A 383 17.83 27.54 -14.71
CA GLY A 383 18.37 26.46 -15.53
C GLY A 383 19.18 25.41 -14.75
N GLN A 384 19.87 25.81 -13.68
CA GLN A 384 20.62 24.92 -12.79
C GLN A 384 19.67 24.13 -11.89
N PHE A 385 18.60 24.78 -11.41
CA PHE A 385 17.53 24.13 -10.65
C PHE A 385 16.86 23.00 -11.44
N VAL A 386 16.51 23.24 -12.71
CA VAL A 386 15.90 22.24 -13.59
C VAL A 386 16.86 21.08 -13.85
N ARG A 387 18.10 21.37 -14.28
CA ARG A 387 19.11 20.33 -14.56
C ARG A 387 19.37 19.46 -13.33
N GLY A 388 19.48 20.07 -12.16
CA GLY A 388 19.72 19.35 -10.91
C GLY A 388 18.60 18.36 -10.59
N HIS A 389 17.34 18.74 -10.76
CA HIS A 389 16.21 17.84 -10.55
C HIS A 389 16.17 16.70 -11.57
N VAL A 390 16.37 17.00 -12.87
CA VAL A 390 16.39 15.99 -13.93
C VAL A 390 17.51 14.99 -13.70
N ILE A 391 18.74 15.47 -13.43
CA ILE A 391 19.89 14.62 -13.13
C ILE A 391 19.61 13.74 -11.90
N ALA A 392 19.04 14.32 -10.84
CA ALA A 392 18.80 13.61 -9.59
C ALA A 392 17.89 12.38 -9.77
N VAL A 393 16.84 12.48 -10.58
CA VAL A 393 15.92 11.35 -10.82
C VAL A 393 16.41 10.45 -11.96
N ALA A 394 16.97 11.00 -13.04
CA ALA A 394 17.41 10.23 -14.20
C ALA A 394 18.61 9.32 -13.88
N THR A 395 19.56 9.78 -13.06
CA THR A 395 20.74 8.99 -12.68
C THR A 395 20.38 7.66 -12.04
N VAL A 396 19.29 7.64 -11.26
CA VAL A 396 18.80 6.42 -10.59
C VAL A 396 17.78 5.69 -11.47
N GLY A 397 16.86 6.44 -12.05
CA GLY A 397 15.72 5.91 -12.78
C GLY A 397 16.07 5.31 -14.14
N LEU A 398 16.85 6.02 -14.96
CA LEU A 398 17.19 5.60 -16.31
C LEU A 398 17.88 4.22 -16.35
N PRO A 399 18.98 3.96 -15.61
CA PRO A 399 19.63 2.66 -15.68
C PRO A 399 18.71 1.53 -15.20
N LEU A 400 17.91 1.78 -14.16
CA LEU A 400 16.92 0.82 -13.67
C LEU A 400 15.90 0.48 -14.76
N VAL A 401 15.30 1.49 -15.39
CA VAL A 401 14.27 1.31 -16.44
C VAL A 401 14.84 0.60 -17.66
N VAL A 402 16.05 0.97 -18.10
CA VAL A 402 16.74 0.32 -19.22
C VAL A 402 16.98 -1.15 -18.93
N VAL A 403 17.50 -1.48 -17.74
CA VAL A 403 17.80 -2.86 -17.36
C VAL A 403 16.52 -3.69 -17.25
N VAL A 404 15.51 -3.23 -16.51
CA VAL A 404 14.28 -4.03 -16.31
C VAL A 404 13.49 -4.20 -17.60
N THR A 405 13.43 -3.17 -18.45
CA THR A 405 12.75 -3.22 -19.75
C THR A 405 13.51 -4.13 -20.73
N GLY A 406 14.83 -3.97 -20.81
CA GLY A 406 15.68 -4.76 -21.70
C GLY A 406 15.68 -6.24 -21.33
N VAL A 407 15.86 -6.57 -20.05
CA VAL A 407 15.82 -7.96 -19.56
C VAL A 407 14.45 -8.58 -19.80
N ALA A 408 13.36 -7.90 -19.45
CA ALA A 408 12.02 -8.41 -19.73
C ALA A 408 11.77 -8.57 -21.25
N GLY A 409 12.32 -7.67 -22.05
CA GLY A 409 12.25 -7.71 -23.51
C GLY A 409 12.93 -8.93 -24.11
N VAL A 410 14.17 -9.20 -23.70
CA VAL A 410 14.97 -10.36 -24.10
C VAL A 410 14.28 -11.67 -23.73
N LEU A 411 13.65 -11.73 -22.56
CA LEU A 411 12.94 -12.93 -22.08
C LEU A 411 11.53 -13.11 -22.68
N SER A 412 11.00 -12.09 -23.35
CA SER A 412 9.66 -12.09 -23.93
C SER A 412 9.64 -12.61 -25.37
N PRO A 413 8.46 -12.96 -25.93
CA PRO A 413 8.34 -13.33 -27.35
C PRO A 413 8.45 -12.13 -28.32
N LEU A 414 8.87 -10.95 -27.86
CA LEU A 414 9.03 -9.79 -28.74
C LEU A 414 10.26 -9.93 -29.63
N ALA A 415 10.11 -9.59 -30.91
CA ALA A 415 11.23 -9.49 -31.84
C ALA A 415 12.32 -8.53 -31.32
N PRO A 416 13.62 -8.78 -31.56
CA PRO A 416 14.72 -7.95 -31.06
C PRO A 416 14.56 -6.46 -31.31
N ALA A 417 14.18 -6.09 -32.54
CA ALA A 417 13.96 -4.70 -32.91
C ALA A 417 12.91 -4.01 -32.02
N ARG A 418 11.87 -4.72 -31.58
CA ARG A 418 10.77 -4.14 -30.78
C ARG A 418 11.21 -3.86 -29.35
N TRP A 419 11.86 -4.82 -28.68
CA TRP A 419 12.26 -4.59 -27.30
C TRP A 419 13.47 -3.65 -27.20
N LEU A 420 14.36 -3.63 -28.21
CA LEU A 420 15.42 -2.61 -28.31
C LEU A 420 14.81 -1.21 -28.47
N LEU A 421 13.82 -1.05 -29.35
CA LEU A 421 13.11 0.21 -29.52
C LEU A 421 12.39 0.63 -28.24
N LEU A 422 11.68 -0.28 -27.56
CA LEU A 422 11.03 0.01 -26.27
C LEU A 422 12.02 0.46 -25.20
N THR A 423 13.19 -0.20 -25.13
CA THR A 423 14.26 0.15 -24.20
C THR A 423 14.84 1.53 -24.52
N ALA A 424 15.10 1.83 -25.78
CA ALA A 424 15.60 3.13 -26.21
C ALA A 424 14.57 4.26 -25.96
N VAL A 425 13.31 4.03 -26.31
CA VAL A 425 12.23 5.01 -26.10
C VAL A 425 12.01 5.26 -24.61
N SER A 426 11.98 4.23 -23.77
CA SER A 426 11.84 4.41 -22.32
C SER A 426 13.04 5.15 -21.70
N ALA A 427 14.26 4.93 -22.19
CA ALA A 427 15.43 5.70 -21.78
C ALA A 427 15.28 7.20 -22.10
N VAL A 428 14.82 7.54 -23.32
CA VAL A 428 14.53 8.92 -23.71
C VAL A 428 13.42 9.51 -22.83
N LEU A 429 12.36 8.77 -22.57
CA LEU A 429 11.26 9.22 -21.71
C LEU A 429 11.69 9.39 -20.25
N CYS A 430 12.69 8.67 -19.75
CA CYS A 430 13.27 8.91 -18.42
C CYS A 430 13.97 10.28 -18.31
N LEU A 431 14.34 10.90 -19.44
CA LEU A 431 14.92 12.25 -19.48
C LEU A 431 13.85 13.32 -19.73
N VAL A 432 12.86 13.00 -20.58
CA VAL A 432 11.75 13.91 -20.94
C VAL A 432 10.72 14.03 -19.82
N GLY A 433 10.33 12.92 -19.21
CA GLY A 433 9.31 12.84 -18.16
C GLY A 433 9.57 13.80 -17.00
N PRO A 434 10.78 13.84 -16.41
CA PRO A 434 11.11 14.79 -15.34
C PRO A 434 10.92 16.26 -15.73
N LEU A 435 11.24 16.66 -16.97
CA LEU A 435 11.05 18.03 -17.44
C LEU A 435 9.56 18.41 -17.45
N LEU A 436 8.72 17.52 -17.97
CA LEU A 436 7.27 17.70 -17.99
C LEU A 436 6.70 17.75 -16.57
N ALA A 437 7.14 16.84 -15.71
CA ALA A 437 6.73 16.79 -14.31
C ALA A 437 7.11 18.07 -13.56
N LEU A 438 8.31 18.62 -13.80
CA LEU A 438 8.73 19.89 -13.21
C LEU A 438 7.84 21.05 -13.70
N ALA A 439 7.51 21.12 -14.98
CA ALA A 439 6.62 22.16 -15.52
C ALA A 439 5.21 22.09 -14.92
N ILE A 440 4.63 20.89 -14.88
CA ILE A 440 3.30 20.68 -14.30
C ILE A 440 3.32 20.91 -12.78
N GLY A 441 4.35 20.43 -12.10
CA GLY A 441 4.54 20.57 -10.65
C GLY A 441 4.75 22.00 -10.19
N THR A 442 5.48 22.80 -10.97
CA THR A 442 5.64 24.25 -10.71
C THR A 442 4.39 25.05 -11.02
N ARG A 443 3.53 24.57 -11.94
CA ARG A 443 2.23 25.18 -12.26
C ARG A 443 1.17 24.92 -11.18
N PHE A 444 1.22 23.75 -10.54
CA PHE A 444 0.29 23.30 -9.51
C PHE A 444 1.02 22.86 -8.23
N PRO A 445 1.83 23.76 -7.62
CA PRO A 445 2.65 23.41 -6.46
C PRO A 445 1.75 23.11 -5.27
N ARG A 446 2.16 22.15 -4.44
CA ARG A 446 1.49 21.86 -3.18
C ARG A 446 2.47 22.02 -2.03
N PHE A 447 2.22 22.99 -1.17
CA PHE A 447 3.05 23.26 0.02
C PHE A 447 2.55 22.55 1.27
N GLY A 448 1.24 22.32 1.35
CA GLY A 448 0.62 21.67 2.51
C GLY A 448 1.05 20.21 2.63
N ALA A 449 1.59 19.85 3.79
CA ALA A 449 1.89 18.47 4.09
C ALA A 449 0.58 17.67 4.24
N VAL A 450 0.62 16.42 3.77
CA VAL A 450 -0.49 15.48 3.96
C VAL A 450 -0.04 14.46 4.97
N SER A 451 -0.88 14.16 5.93
CA SER A 451 -0.71 12.99 6.79
C SER A 451 -0.86 11.72 5.93
N VAL A 452 0.25 11.19 5.42
CA VAL A 452 0.28 9.90 4.71
C VAL A 452 0.09 8.77 5.72
N SER A 453 0.61 8.96 6.93
CA SER A 453 0.24 8.23 8.14
C SER A 453 0.08 9.22 9.30
N ARG A 454 -0.53 8.80 10.42
CA ARG A 454 -0.70 9.64 11.62
C ARG A 454 0.61 10.18 12.21
N SER A 455 1.78 9.68 11.79
CA SER A 455 3.09 10.13 12.29
C SER A 455 4.04 10.64 11.21
N ARG A 456 3.56 10.76 9.97
CA ARG A 456 4.40 11.16 8.85
C ARG A 456 3.59 12.06 7.95
N GLU A 457 3.81 13.34 8.17
CA GLU A 457 3.41 14.38 7.25
C GLU A 457 4.45 14.46 6.14
N VAL A 458 3.97 14.41 4.91
CA VAL A 458 4.81 14.48 3.74
C VAL A 458 4.11 15.36 2.72
N VAL A 459 4.89 16.22 2.09
CA VAL A 459 4.39 17.01 0.98
C VAL A 459 4.40 16.13 -0.27
N ILE A 460 3.24 15.57 -0.62
CA ILE A 460 3.03 14.83 -1.87
C ILE A 460 2.59 15.80 -2.98
N PRO A 461 2.77 15.45 -4.27
CA PRO A 461 2.27 16.27 -5.37
C PRO A 461 0.76 16.58 -5.24
N SER A 462 0.32 17.68 -5.84
CA SER A 462 -1.11 17.96 -5.95
C SER A 462 -1.79 16.88 -6.81
N LYS A 463 -3.06 16.55 -6.49
CA LYS A 463 -3.85 15.61 -7.28
C LYS A 463 -3.95 16.07 -8.74
N THR A 464 -4.06 17.38 -8.95
CA THR A 464 -4.07 18.01 -10.26
C THR A 464 -2.73 17.83 -10.99
N ALA A 465 -1.60 18.08 -10.34
CA ALA A 465 -0.29 17.83 -10.97
C ALA A 465 -0.12 16.36 -11.35
N PHE A 466 -0.50 15.44 -10.45
CA PHE A 466 -0.49 14.00 -10.70
C PHE A 466 -1.36 13.62 -11.90
N ALA A 467 -2.60 14.10 -11.96
CA ALA A 467 -3.51 13.83 -13.06
C ALA A 467 -2.99 14.40 -14.38
N CYS A 468 -2.60 15.68 -14.42
CA CYS A 468 -2.11 16.34 -15.63
C CYS A 468 -0.85 15.65 -16.19
N TYR A 469 0.11 15.30 -15.32
CA TYR A 469 1.32 14.60 -15.74
C TYR A 469 1.00 13.20 -16.27
N THR A 470 0.13 12.46 -15.58
CA THR A 470 -0.29 11.12 -16.01
C THR A 470 -1.02 11.17 -17.35
N VAL A 471 -1.91 12.14 -17.56
CA VAL A 471 -2.60 12.35 -18.84
C VAL A 471 -1.63 12.73 -19.94
N ALA A 472 -0.67 13.63 -19.69
CA ALA A 472 0.31 14.03 -20.69
C ALA A 472 1.16 12.84 -21.18
N VAL A 473 1.66 12.02 -20.24
CA VAL A 473 2.40 10.79 -20.56
C VAL A 473 1.51 9.77 -21.27
N ALA A 474 0.26 9.58 -20.80
CA ALA A 474 -0.68 8.65 -21.42
C ALA A 474 -1.04 9.06 -22.86
N VAL A 475 -1.28 10.34 -23.12
CA VAL A 475 -1.57 10.87 -24.46
C VAL A 475 -0.39 10.63 -25.41
N GLY A 476 0.85 10.89 -24.97
CA GLY A 476 2.01 10.60 -25.80
C GLY A 476 2.24 9.10 -26.02
N ALA A 477 2.05 8.28 -24.98
CA ALA A 477 2.19 6.83 -25.08
C ALA A 477 1.11 6.21 -26.00
N LEU A 478 -0.15 6.62 -25.85
CA LEU A 478 -1.25 6.24 -26.74
C LEU A 478 -1.00 6.74 -28.15
N GLY A 479 -0.57 7.99 -28.31
CA GLY A 479 -0.21 8.55 -29.61
C GLY A 479 0.86 7.73 -30.32
N ALA A 480 1.91 7.33 -29.61
CA ALA A 480 2.96 6.47 -30.13
C ALA A 480 2.43 5.07 -30.49
N ALA A 481 1.57 4.49 -29.67
CA ALA A 481 0.93 3.20 -29.94
C ALA A 481 0.05 3.26 -31.20
N ILE A 482 -0.79 4.28 -31.33
CA ILE A 482 -1.64 4.52 -32.51
C ILE A 482 -0.80 4.71 -33.78
N ALA A 483 0.32 5.43 -33.65
CA ALA A 483 1.20 5.73 -34.76
C ALA A 483 1.97 4.50 -35.26
N LEU A 484 2.56 3.73 -34.32
CA LEU A 484 3.57 2.72 -34.61
C LEU A 484 3.02 1.29 -34.66
N ILE A 485 1.89 0.99 -34.02
CA ILE A 485 1.33 -0.36 -33.99
C ILE A 485 0.46 -0.59 -35.24
N PRO A 486 0.73 -1.65 -36.03
CA PRO A 486 -0.17 -2.04 -37.12
C PRO A 486 -1.60 -2.27 -36.61
N GLY A 487 -2.58 -1.62 -37.22
CA GLY A 487 -3.98 -1.69 -36.79
C GLY A 487 -4.37 -0.80 -35.60
N GLY A 488 -3.41 -0.18 -34.88
CA GLY A 488 -3.71 0.64 -33.70
C GLY A 488 -4.65 1.81 -33.98
N ALA A 489 -4.43 2.52 -35.09
CA ALA A 489 -5.33 3.58 -35.54
C ALA A 489 -6.71 3.08 -36.00
N ALA A 490 -6.80 1.86 -36.53
CA ALA A 490 -8.08 1.27 -36.92
C ALA A 490 -8.90 0.88 -35.68
N VAL A 491 -8.27 0.27 -34.67
CA VAL A 491 -8.91 -0.04 -33.39
C VAL A 491 -9.47 1.22 -32.72
N LEU A 492 -8.69 2.31 -32.68
CA LEU A 492 -9.17 3.57 -32.12
C LEU A 492 -10.32 4.16 -32.94
N SER A 493 -10.27 4.10 -34.27
CA SER A 493 -11.39 4.51 -35.13
C SER A 493 -12.67 3.77 -34.76
N THR A 494 -12.61 2.44 -34.61
CA THR A 494 -13.76 1.62 -34.23
C THR A 494 -14.29 1.97 -32.84
N ILE A 495 -13.41 2.21 -31.86
CA ILE A 495 -13.83 2.63 -30.52
C ILE A 495 -14.56 3.97 -30.56
N ILE A 496 -14.05 4.95 -31.33
CA ILE A 496 -14.68 6.27 -31.48
C ILE A 496 -16.06 6.12 -32.10
N GLU A 497 -16.19 5.29 -33.13
CA GLU A 497 -17.46 5.02 -33.81
C GLU A 497 -18.47 4.36 -32.87
N ILE A 498 -18.06 3.35 -32.07
CA ILE A 498 -18.90 2.70 -31.07
C ILE A 498 -19.40 3.71 -30.02
N ILE A 499 -18.51 4.53 -29.48
CA ILE A 499 -18.85 5.53 -28.46
C ILE A 499 -19.81 6.59 -29.02
N ALA A 500 -19.53 7.09 -30.23
CA ALA A 500 -20.41 8.05 -30.90
C ALA A 500 -21.79 7.44 -31.17
N GLY A 501 -21.83 6.15 -31.54
CA GLY A 501 -23.08 5.40 -31.73
C GLY A 501 -23.96 5.35 -30.49
N PHE A 502 -23.38 5.18 -29.29
CA PHE A 502 -24.16 5.26 -28.03
C PHE A 502 -24.80 6.64 -27.80
N ALA A 503 -24.23 7.70 -28.37
CA ALA A 503 -24.77 9.05 -28.33
C ALA A 503 -25.67 9.39 -29.53
N GLY A 504 -25.96 8.44 -30.42
CA GLY A 504 -26.71 8.67 -31.67
C GLY A 504 -25.96 9.50 -32.71
N LEU A 505 -24.64 9.64 -32.58
CA LEU A 505 -23.79 10.41 -33.47
C LEU A 505 -23.08 9.48 -34.47
N SER A 506 -23.06 9.87 -35.75
CA SER A 506 -22.27 9.19 -36.78
C SER A 506 -20.91 9.86 -36.94
N VAL A 507 -19.97 9.54 -36.06
CA VAL A 507 -18.59 10.05 -36.11
C VAL A 507 -17.64 8.92 -36.50
N ALA A 508 -17.03 9.03 -37.68
CA ALA A 508 -15.96 8.15 -38.13
C ALA A 508 -14.71 8.98 -38.43
N ILE A 509 -13.57 8.61 -37.84
CA ILE A 509 -12.30 9.28 -38.09
C ILE A 509 -11.39 8.31 -38.83
N ALA A 510 -11.00 8.66 -40.05
CA ALA A 510 -10.18 7.80 -40.89
C ALA A 510 -8.88 7.39 -40.16
N PRO A 511 -8.50 6.09 -40.14
CA PRO A 511 -7.28 5.62 -39.47
C PRO A 511 -5.99 6.36 -39.87
N PRO A 512 -5.78 6.81 -41.12
CA PRO A 512 -4.62 7.64 -41.46
C PRO A 512 -4.56 8.96 -40.68
N VAL A 513 -5.70 9.61 -40.45
CA VAL A 513 -5.78 10.84 -39.66
C VAL A 513 -5.41 10.56 -38.21
N LEU A 514 -5.98 9.52 -37.61
CA LEU A 514 -5.63 9.10 -36.24
C LEU A 514 -4.15 8.74 -36.09
N ARG A 515 -3.55 8.11 -37.11
CA ARG A 515 -2.12 7.82 -37.13
C ARG A 515 -1.27 9.10 -37.12
N VAL A 516 -1.62 10.10 -37.93
CA VAL A 516 -0.93 11.39 -37.97
C VAL A 516 -1.10 12.15 -36.64
N VAL A 517 -2.32 12.20 -36.09
CA VAL A 517 -2.60 12.84 -34.80
C VAL A 517 -1.85 12.15 -33.67
N GLY A 518 -1.84 10.81 -33.66
CA GLY A 518 -1.08 10.02 -32.68
C GLY A 518 0.42 10.28 -32.78
N ALA A 519 0.97 10.32 -33.99
CA ALA A 519 2.37 10.64 -34.22
C ALA A 519 2.70 12.07 -33.77
N ALA A 520 1.85 13.04 -34.09
CA ALA A 520 2.00 14.44 -33.66
C ALA A 520 1.96 14.57 -32.14
N ALA A 521 1.07 13.84 -31.45
CA ALA A 521 1.01 13.82 -29.99
C ALA A 521 2.29 13.25 -29.37
N ALA A 522 2.79 12.13 -29.90
CA ALA A 522 4.03 11.51 -29.44
C ALA A 522 5.25 12.40 -29.66
N ILE A 523 5.39 12.95 -30.88
CA ILE A 523 6.49 13.86 -31.25
C ILE A 523 6.39 15.15 -30.44
N GLY A 524 5.19 15.70 -30.25
CA GLY A 524 4.95 16.88 -29.43
C GLY A 524 5.43 16.67 -28.01
N LEU A 525 5.15 15.51 -27.40
CA LEU A 525 5.60 15.17 -26.05
C LEU A 525 7.12 15.03 -25.94
N VAL A 526 7.77 14.41 -26.92
CA VAL A 526 9.21 14.06 -26.84
C VAL A 526 10.12 15.17 -27.35
N VAL A 527 9.68 15.96 -28.34
CA VAL A 527 10.53 16.93 -29.03
C VAL A 527 10.17 18.36 -28.65
N VAL A 528 8.87 18.70 -28.64
CA VAL A 528 8.41 20.08 -28.48
C VAL A 528 8.25 20.46 -27.01
N ALA A 529 7.63 19.59 -26.22
CA ALA A 529 7.32 19.87 -24.83
C ALA A 529 8.55 20.02 -23.91
N PRO A 530 9.65 19.26 -24.05
CA PRO A 530 10.82 19.39 -23.16
C PRO A 530 11.50 20.76 -23.17
N PRO A 531 11.84 21.39 -24.33
CA PRO A 531 12.46 22.71 -24.33
C PRO A 531 11.51 23.80 -23.79
N LEU A 532 10.21 23.67 -24.06
CA LEU A 532 9.19 24.58 -23.51
C LEU A 532 9.07 24.45 -22.00
N ALA A 533 8.99 23.21 -21.49
CA ALA A 533 8.96 22.90 -20.07
C ALA A 533 10.21 23.41 -19.36
N TYR A 534 11.39 23.19 -19.94
CA TYR A 534 12.66 23.69 -19.40
C TYR A 534 12.65 25.22 -19.25
N ARG A 535 12.29 25.94 -20.33
CA ARG A 535 12.24 27.40 -20.33
C ARG A 535 11.18 27.93 -19.35
N TYR A 536 10.02 27.28 -19.30
CA TYR A 536 8.93 27.63 -18.39
C TYR A 536 9.38 27.52 -16.93
N VAL A 537 9.94 26.38 -16.53
CA VAL A 537 10.36 26.15 -15.14
C VAL A 537 11.51 27.07 -14.76
N ALA A 538 12.51 27.24 -15.63
CA ALA A 538 13.65 28.11 -15.36
C ALA A 538 13.20 29.56 -15.10
N ARG A 539 12.34 30.12 -15.97
CA ARG A 539 11.77 31.45 -15.79
C ARG A 539 10.89 31.53 -14.56
N ARG A 540 10.07 30.50 -14.31
CA ARG A 540 9.16 30.49 -13.16
C ARG A 540 9.90 30.43 -11.84
N PHE A 541 11.03 29.72 -11.77
CA PHE A 541 11.91 29.71 -10.61
C PHE A 541 12.48 31.10 -10.34
N GLU A 542 12.99 31.77 -11.38
CA GLU A 542 13.62 33.10 -11.26
C GLU A 542 12.63 34.22 -10.94
N SER A 543 11.37 34.08 -11.36
CA SER A 543 10.29 35.05 -11.13
C SER A 543 9.32 34.65 -10.01
N TYR A 544 9.67 33.64 -9.20
CA TYR A 544 8.76 33.15 -8.19
C TYR A 544 8.63 34.16 -7.03
N THR A 545 7.40 34.59 -6.77
CA THR A 545 7.06 35.45 -5.63
C THR A 545 6.29 34.65 -4.58
N LEU A 546 6.66 34.82 -3.31
CA LEU A 546 5.91 34.29 -2.18
C LEU A 546 4.72 35.22 -1.95
N ALA A 547 3.51 34.66 -1.97
CA ALA A 547 2.27 35.38 -1.69
C ALA A 547 1.91 35.31 -0.22
#